data_AF-A0AAW1QU84-F1
#
_entry.id   AF-A0AAW1QU84-F1
#
_cell.length_a   1.000
_cell.length_b   1.000
_cell.length_c   1.000
_cell.angle_alpha   90.00
_cell.angle_beta   90.00
_cell.angle_gamma   90.00
#
_symmetry.space_group_name_H-M   'P 1'
#
loop_
_entity.id
_entity.type
_entity.pdbx_description
1 polymer ?
#
loop_
_entity_poly.entity_id
_entity_poly.type
_entity_poly.pdbx_seq_one_letter_code
_entity_poly.pdbx_strand_id
1 'polypeptide(L)'
;MPFIEGKVVRLLEHLYEEAMQPYDAAGVRVPSVGQMLAVRDGLAFSYAWSSTSRSINSRELRLENFTLQSSDMALGTLIYPVMLLPPGTLICITPDHLCKRGPDRNHQEVVLTVPALSHWPAMILSPVTWLRALLMLDAQYSSHVSSLLVRPLVHARSTHFKEVPLGKTSMQDRLDRALIAIGQHEGETLHSFRRGQAVAHRQAGASAEQIQHLLMLTSARLRHT
;
A
#
# COMPACT_ATOMS: atom_id res chain seq x y z
N MET A 1 -11.96 11.78 -11.64
CA MET A 1 -10.84 11.43 -12.53
C MET A 1 -10.19 10.11 -12.09
N PRO A 2 -9.97 9.12 -12.98
CA PRO A 2 -9.16 7.93 -12.66
C PRO A 2 -7.67 8.31 -12.63
N PHE A 3 -6.88 7.62 -11.81
CA PHE A 3 -5.43 7.75 -11.90
C PHE A 3 -4.92 7.12 -13.20
N ILE A 4 -4.04 7.81 -13.92
CA ILE A 4 -3.22 7.18 -14.96
C ILE A 4 -1.94 6.64 -14.31
N GLU A 5 -1.39 5.54 -14.83
CA GLU A 5 -0.22 4.89 -14.24
C GLU A 5 0.96 5.85 -14.07
N GLY A 6 1.29 6.65 -15.09
CA GLY A 6 2.38 7.63 -14.99
C GLY A 6 2.21 8.69 -13.89
N LYS A 7 0.97 8.97 -13.46
CA LYS A 7 0.69 9.85 -12.32
C LYS A 7 0.92 9.15 -10.99
N VAL A 8 0.56 7.86 -10.90
CA VAL A 8 0.83 7.03 -9.72
C VAL A 8 2.32 6.80 -9.54
N VAL A 9 3.04 6.55 -10.66
CA VAL A 9 4.50 6.47 -10.67
C VAL A 9 5.06 7.76 -10.07
N ARG A 10 4.81 8.94 -10.67
CA ARG A 10 5.31 10.23 -10.14
C ARG A 10 4.98 10.50 -8.67
N LEU A 11 3.77 10.14 -8.23
CA LEU A 11 3.38 10.23 -6.82
C LEU A 11 4.29 9.38 -5.92
N LEU A 12 4.54 8.13 -6.32
CA LEU A 12 5.37 7.19 -5.55
C LEU A 12 6.87 7.52 -5.67
N GLU A 13 7.32 8.08 -6.81
CA GLU A 13 8.67 8.62 -6.98
C GLU A 13 8.93 9.75 -5.97
N HIS A 14 8.02 10.72 -5.89
CA HIS A 14 8.11 11.83 -4.94
C HIS A 14 8.16 11.33 -3.48
N LEU A 15 7.30 10.39 -3.11
CA LEU A 15 7.32 9.80 -1.76
C LEU A 15 8.61 9.01 -1.50
N TYR A 16 9.20 8.40 -2.53
CA TYR A 16 10.46 7.67 -2.40
C TYR A 16 11.62 8.65 -2.18
N GLU A 17 11.64 9.76 -2.90
CA GLU A 17 12.61 10.85 -2.70
C GLU A 17 12.50 11.45 -1.29
N GLU A 18 11.28 11.67 -0.78
CA GLU A 18 11.05 12.12 0.61
C GLU A 18 11.54 11.09 1.63
N ALA A 19 11.26 9.80 1.39
CA ALA A 19 11.69 8.72 2.27
C ALA A 19 13.22 8.58 2.33
N MET A 20 13.92 8.83 1.21
CA MET A 20 15.37 8.68 1.10
C MET A 20 16.19 9.91 1.54
N GLN A 21 15.55 11.00 1.97
CA GLN A 21 16.27 12.19 2.44
C GLN A 21 17.19 11.85 3.62
N PRO A 22 18.52 12.05 3.52
CA PRO A 22 19.47 11.52 4.50
C PRO A 22 19.48 12.27 5.85
N TYR A 23 18.88 13.46 5.92
CA TYR A 23 18.85 14.33 7.09
C TYR A 23 17.48 14.99 7.22
N ASP A 24 17.07 15.26 8.45
CA ASP A 24 15.96 16.19 8.69
C ASP A 24 16.39 17.64 8.44
N ALA A 25 15.44 18.59 8.50
CA ALA A 25 15.71 20.01 8.30
C ALA A 25 16.71 20.60 9.32
N ALA A 26 17.03 19.88 10.40
CA ALA A 26 18.00 20.26 11.42
C ALA A 26 19.38 19.60 11.21
N GLY A 27 19.57 18.85 10.12
CA GLY A 27 20.84 18.17 9.81
C GLY A 27 21.11 16.94 10.68
N VAL A 28 20.10 16.43 11.40
CA VAL A 28 20.24 15.28 12.30
C VAL A 28 19.91 14.00 11.56
N ARG A 29 20.75 12.96 11.78
CA ARG A 29 20.63 11.62 11.19
C ARG A 29 19.63 10.75 11.99
N VAL A 30 18.41 11.23 12.12
CA VAL A 30 17.24 10.56 12.73
C VAL A 30 16.21 10.43 11.61
N PRO A 31 15.37 9.37 11.52
CA PRO A 31 14.41 9.36 10.44
C PRO A 31 13.48 10.53 10.76
N SER A 32 13.43 11.52 9.89
CA SER A 32 12.49 12.59 10.13
C SER A 32 11.10 11.96 10.20
N VAL A 33 10.22 12.52 11.03
CA VAL A 33 8.80 12.12 11.01
C VAL A 33 8.27 12.10 9.57
N GLY A 34 8.78 13.00 8.72
CA GLY A 34 8.55 13.02 7.27
C GLY A 34 8.94 11.73 6.55
N GLN A 35 10.12 11.15 6.79
CA GLN A 35 10.53 9.90 6.14
C GLN A 35 9.63 8.72 6.49
N MET A 36 9.31 8.55 7.79
CA MET A 36 8.39 7.50 8.23
C MET A 36 6.99 7.70 7.65
N LEU A 37 6.55 8.96 7.56
CA LEU A 37 5.30 9.31 6.89
C LEU A 37 5.35 8.89 5.41
N ALA A 38 6.37 9.32 4.67
CA ALA A 38 6.51 9.06 3.24
C ALA A 38 6.51 7.56 2.92
N VAL A 39 7.24 6.75 3.70
CA VAL A 39 7.23 5.29 3.54
C VAL A 39 5.86 4.67 3.79
N ARG A 40 5.12 5.12 4.82
CA ARG A 40 3.77 4.63 5.11
C ARG A 40 2.77 5.03 4.01
N ASP A 41 2.89 6.24 3.48
CA ASP A 41 2.06 6.69 2.36
C ASP A 41 2.37 5.90 1.09
N GLY A 42 3.66 5.71 0.79
CA GLY A 42 4.11 4.89 -0.33
C GLY A 42 3.59 3.46 -0.24
N LEU A 43 3.65 2.83 0.94
CA LEU A 43 3.05 1.52 1.18
C LEU A 43 1.54 1.51 0.90
N ALA A 44 0.83 2.48 1.45
CA ALA A 44 -0.62 2.51 1.37
C ALA A 44 -1.12 2.83 -0.05
N PHE A 45 -0.46 3.73 -0.77
CA PHE A 45 -0.80 4.09 -2.15
C PHE A 45 -0.36 3.05 -3.17
N SER A 46 0.82 2.43 -3.00
CA SER A 46 1.22 1.29 -3.83
C SER A 46 0.25 0.13 -3.63
N TYR A 47 -0.16 -0.17 -2.40
CA TYR A 47 -1.18 -1.20 -2.16
C TYR A 47 -2.54 -0.84 -2.78
N ALA A 48 -2.96 0.43 -2.66
CA ALA A 48 -4.19 0.90 -3.28
C ALA A 48 -4.17 0.80 -4.81
N TRP A 49 -2.97 0.90 -5.43
CA TRP A 49 -2.78 0.72 -6.86
C TRP A 49 -2.72 -0.76 -7.28
N SER A 50 -2.00 -1.60 -6.52
CA SER A 50 -1.75 -3.00 -6.88
C SER A 50 -2.88 -3.95 -6.47
N SER A 51 -3.81 -3.54 -5.60
CA SER A 51 -4.89 -4.39 -5.09
C SER A 51 -6.24 -4.09 -5.73
N THR A 52 -7.09 -5.12 -5.83
CA THR A 52 -8.51 -4.99 -6.20
C THR A 52 -9.40 -4.50 -5.06
N SER A 53 -8.81 -4.40 -3.85
CA SER A 53 -9.46 -3.93 -2.64
C SER A 53 -9.91 -2.47 -2.76
N ARG A 54 -10.85 -2.05 -1.90
CA ARG A 54 -11.13 -0.62 -1.78
C ARG A 54 -9.87 0.06 -1.25
N SER A 55 -9.43 1.13 -1.89
CA SER A 55 -8.19 1.82 -1.56
C SER A 55 -8.15 2.35 -0.12
N ILE A 56 -9.32 2.64 0.49
CA ILE A 56 -9.43 2.96 1.92
C ILE A 56 -8.94 1.83 2.83
N ASN A 57 -8.99 0.59 2.38
CA ASN A 57 -8.60 -0.57 3.16
C ASN A 57 -7.08 -0.69 3.35
N SER A 58 -6.28 0.05 2.57
CA SER A 58 -4.82 0.15 2.77
C SER A 58 -4.46 0.60 4.19
N ARG A 59 -5.34 1.39 4.83
CA ARG A 59 -5.16 1.87 6.21
C ARG A 59 -5.23 0.76 7.27
N GLU A 60 -5.79 -0.39 6.91
CA GLU A 60 -6.04 -1.53 7.80
C GLU A 60 -5.01 -2.65 7.57
N LEU A 61 -3.97 -2.40 6.76
CA LEU A 61 -2.91 -3.35 6.51
C LEU A 61 -2.12 -3.65 7.78
N ARG A 62 -1.94 -4.93 8.02
CA ARG A 62 -1.17 -5.49 9.11
C ARG A 62 -0.05 -6.38 8.62
N LEU A 63 0.98 -6.57 9.43
CA LEU A 63 2.09 -7.49 9.12
C LEU A 63 1.61 -8.92 8.88
N GLU A 64 0.65 -9.40 9.68
CA GLU A 64 0.06 -10.72 9.51
C GLU A 64 -0.76 -10.88 8.22
N ASN A 65 -1.12 -9.78 7.55
CA ASN A 65 -1.81 -9.88 6.27
C ASN A 65 -0.87 -10.34 5.16
N PHE A 66 0.46 -10.26 5.33
CA PHE A 66 1.41 -10.68 4.32
C PHE A 66 1.87 -12.11 4.60
N THR A 67 1.74 -13.02 3.65
CA THR A 67 2.20 -14.42 3.73
C THR A 67 3.04 -14.77 2.50
N LEU A 68 3.86 -15.80 2.58
CA LEU A 68 4.54 -16.34 1.39
C LEU A 68 3.56 -17.24 0.62
N GLN A 69 3.48 -17.15 -0.70
CA GLN A 69 2.55 -18.03 -1.43
C GLN A 69 2.88 -19.53 -1.25
N SER A 70 4.15 -19.85 -1.01
CA SER A 70 4.61 -21.22 -0.77
C SER A 70 4.34 -21.72 0.66
N SER A 71 3.81 -20.89 1.56
CA SER A 71 3.59 -21.23 2.97
C SER A 71 2.59 -20.30 3.65
N ASP A 72 1.64 -20.86 4.40
CA ASP A 72 0.72 -20.09 5.26
C ASP A 72 1.42 -19.31 6.40
N MET A 73 2.75 -19.30 6.43
CA MET A 73 3.55 -18.53 7.36
C MET A 73 3.42 -17.02 7.09
N ALA A 74 2.82 -16.32 8.05
CA ALA A 74 2.75 -14.87 8.05
C ALA A 74 4.15 -14.24 8.14
N LEU A 75 4.40 -13.20 7.35
CA LEU A 75 5.64 -12.43 7.41
C LEU A 75 5.83 -11.78 8.79
N GLY A 76 4.75 -11.53 9.54
CA GLY A 76 4.83 -11.04 10.91
C GLY A 76 5.54 -11.99 11.89
N THR A 77 5.55 -13.31 11.63
CA THR A 77 6.35 -14.27 12.42
C THR A 77 7.81 -14.32 11.96
N LEU A 78 8.08 -13.71 10.81
CA LEU A 78 9.35 -13.59 10.12
C LEU A 78 9.75 -12.09 10.14
N ILE A 79 10.00 -11.52 11.32
CA ILE A 79 10.29 -10.08 11.48
C ILE A 79 11.53 -9.63 10.67
N TYR A 80 12.40 -10.56 10.25
CA TYR A 80 13.67 -10.28 9.56
C TYR A 80 13.82 -10.75 8.09
N PRO A 81 13.18 -11.82 7.58
CA PRO A 81 13.38 -12.31 6.20
C PRO A 81 12.73 -11.51 5.08
N VAL A 82 11.77 -10.60 5.33
CA VAL A 82 11.12 -9.83 4.24
C VAL A 82 12.13 -9.00 3.45
N MET A 83 13.16 -8.49 4.14
CA MET A 83 14.29 -7.76 3.55
C MET A 83 15.16 -8.62 2.63
N LEU A 84 15.13 -9.95 2.81
CA LEU A 84 16.01 -10.90 2.12
C LEU A 84 15.32 -11.71 1.02
N LEU A 85 13.99 -11.52 0.80
CA LEU A 85 13.29 -12.30 -0.22
C LEU A 85 13.88 -12.01 -1.62
N PRO A 86 14.28 -13.04 -2.38
CA PRO A 86 14.83 -12.81 -3.71
C PRO A 86 13.75 -12.23 -4.66
N PRO A 87 14.15 -11.46 -5.69
CA PRO A 87 13.25 -11.05 -6.76
C PRO A 87 12.52 -12.27 -7.36
N GLY A 88 11.24 -12.09 -7.71
CA GLY A 88 10.38 -13.19 -8.21
C GLY A 88 9.66 -13.96 -7.12
N THR A 89 10.00 -13.77 -5.83
CA THR A 89 9.24 -14.35 -4.71
C THR A 89 7.79 -13.86 -4.75
N LEU A 90 6.83 -14.74 -4.47
CA LEU A 90 5.41 -14.41 -4.46
C LEU A 90 4.91 -14.24 -3.02
N ILE A 91 4.29 -13.09 -2.75
CA ILE A 91 3.74 -12.70 -1.45
C ILE A 91 2.23 -12.55 -1.62
N CYS A 92 1.45 -13.23 -0.79
CA CYS A 92 0.01 -13.04 -0.72
C CYS A 92 -0.30 -11.97 0.34
N ILE A 93 -1.25 -11.08 0.03
CA ILE A 93 -1.84 -10.18 1.02
C ILE A 93 -3.30 -10.56 1.24
N THR A 94 -3.63 -10.89 2.48
CA THR A 94 -4.98 -11.25 2.94
C THR A 94 -5.41 -10.28 4.05
N PRO A 95 -6.01 -9.12 3.71
CA PRO A 95 -6.43 -8.13 4.70
C PRO A 95 -7.56 -8.59 5.64
N ASP A 96 -7.52 -8.16 6.90
CA ASP A 96 -8.51 -8.49 7.95
C ASP A 96 -9.98 -8.23 7.55
N HIS A 97 -10.23 -7.16 6.80
CA HIS A 97 -11.59 -6.79 6.40
C HIS A 97 -12.20 -7.77 5.38
N LEU A 98 -11.38 -8.60 4.74
CA LEU A 98 -11.84 -9.74 3.95
C LEU A 98 -12.25 -10.89 4.88
N CYS A 99 -11.41 -11.22 5.87
CA CYS A 99 -11.68 -12.30 6.84
C CYS A 99 -12.97 -12.10 7.66
N LYS A 100 -13.35 -10.85 7.96
CA LYS A 100 -14.54 -10.52 8.76
C LYS A 100 -15.89 -10.74 8.06
N ARG A 101 -15.91 -11.11 6.78
CA ARG A 101 -17.16 -11.18 5.98
C ARG A 101 -17.68 -12.59 5.69
N GLY A 102 -17.10 -13.60 6.34
CA GLY A 102 -17.51 -15.00 6.21
C GLY A 102 -17.01 -15.64 4.91
N PRO A 103 -16.93 -16.98 4.85
CA PRO A 103 -16.28 -17.74 3.77
C PRO A 103 -16.87 -17.51 2.35
N ASP A 104 -18.09 -17.00 2.24
CA ASP A 104 -18.86 -16.90 0.99
C ASP A 104 -18.60 -15.66 0.12
N ARG A 105 -17.73 -14.73 0.52
CA ARG A 105 -17.36 -13.59 -0.33
C ARG A 105 -15.95 -13.75 -0.83
N ASN A 106 -15.80 -14.28 -2.05
CA ASN A 106 -14.58 -14.28 -2.89
C ASN A 106 -13.42 -13.48 -2.26
N HIS A 107 -12.68 -14.13 -1.37
CA HIS A 107 -11.50 -13.56 -0.73
C HIS A 107 -10.44 -13.52 -1.83
N GLN A 108 -10.32 -12.38 -2.49
CA GLN A 108 -9.24 -12.21 -3.45
C GLN A 108 -7.99 -11.87 -2.66
N GLU A 109 -7.18 -12.89 -2.41
CA GLU A 109 -5.79 -12.68 -2.04
C GLU A 109 -5.11 -11.83 -3.11
N VAL A 110 -4.37 -10.82 -2.67
CA VAL A 110 -3.56 -10.02 -3.57
C VAL A 110 -2.21 -10.70 -3.67
N VAL A 111 -1.93 -11.37 -4.78
CA VAL A 111 -0.62 -11.97 -5.03
C VAL A 111 0.29 -10.91 -5.65
N LEU A 112 1.39 -10.62 -4.97
CA LEU A 112 2.41 -9.66 -5.39
C LEU A 112 3.72 -10.40 -5.65
N THR A 113 4.41 -10.01 -6.72
CA THR A 113 5.77 -10.46 -6.97
C THR A 113 6.76 -9.46 -6.39
N VAL A 114 7.77 -9.97 -5.68
CA VAL A 114 8.91 -9.17 -5.22
C VAL A 114 9.68 -8.65 -6.45
N PRO A 115 9.76 -7.33 -6.69
CA PRO A 115 10.47 -6.80 -7.83
C PRO A 115 11.99 -6.89 -7.60
N ALA A 116 12.75 -6.89 -8.70
CA ALA A 116 14.17 -6.56 -8.63
C ALA A 116 14.33 -5.07 -8.28
N LEU A 117 15.26 -4.76 -7.36
CA LEU A 117 15.48 -3.37 -6.91
C LEU A 117 15.98 -2.44 -8.03
N SER A 118 16.55 -3.00 -9.11
CA SER A 118 17.00 -2.26 -10.28
C SER A 118 15.90 -1.95 -11.29
N HIS A 119 14.70 -2.52 -11.15
CA HIS A 119 13.64 -2.41 -12.16
C HIS A 119 12.68 -1.27 -11.85
N TRP A 120 13.00 -0.08 -12.35
CA TRP A 120 12.10 1.07 -12.31
C TRP A 120 11.08 1.02 -13.47
N PRO A 121 9.78 1.34 -13.25
CA PRO A 121 9.13 1.77 -12.01
C PRO A 121 8.55 0.60 -11.18
N ALA A 122 8.70 -0.64 -11.61
CA ALA A 122 8.12 -1.82 -10.95
C ALA A 122 8.47 -1.92 -9.45
N MET A 123 9.66 -1.44 -9.07
CA MET A 123 10.10 -1.36 -7.69
C MET A 123 9.17 -0.50 -6.83
N ILE A 124 8.91 0.76 -7.21
CA ILE A 124 8.10 1.70 -6.40
C ILE A 124 6.60 1.40 -6.46
N LEU A 125 6.14 0.75 -7.53
CA LEU A 125 4.76 0.28 -7.62
C LEU A 125 4.47 -0.91 -6.68
N SER A 126 5.51 -1.59 -6.17
CA SER A 126 5.32 -2.78 -5.32
C SER A 126 5.16 -2.41 -3.84
N PRO A 127 4.04 -2.80 -3.19
CA PRO A 127 3.86 -2.66 -1.74
C PRO A 127 4.94 -3.34 -0.92
N VAL A 128 5.56 -4.39 -1.46
CA VAL A 128 6.62 -5.13 -0.77
C VAL A 128 7.88 -4.27 -0.62
N THR A 129 8.22 -3.46 -1.61
CA THR A 129 9.34 -2.51 -1.54
C THR A 129 9.16 -1.55 -0.35
N TRP A 130 7.96 -0.99 -0.22
CA TRP A 130 7.63 -0.06 0.86
C TRP A 130 7.56 -0.74 2.22
N LEU A 131 7.05 -1.97 2.29
CA LEU A 131 7.08 -2.77 3.52
C LEU A 131 8.52 -3.01 3.99
N ARG A 132 9.45 -3.32 3.07
CA ARG A 132 10.88 -3.45 3.39
C ARG A 132 11.44 -2.15 3.94
N ALA A 133 11.18 -1.03 3.27
CA ALA A 133 11.63 0.28 3.74
C ALA A 133 11.07 0.60 5.15
N LEU A 134 9.81 0.28 5.41
CA LEU A 134 9.17 0.50 6.70
C LEU A 134 9.84 -0.33 7.81
N LEU A 135 10.05 -1.62 7.56
CA LEU A 135 10.69 -2.52 8.51
C LEU A 135 12.16 -2.13 8.77
N MET A 136 12.89 -1.68 7.75
CA MET A 136 14.26 -1.19 7.91
C MET A 136 14.31 0.05 8.79
N LEU A 137 13.42 1.02 8.56
CA LEU A 137 13.31 2.21 9.41
C LEU A 137 12.92 1.81 10.84
N ASP A 138 11.88 0.99 11.02
CA ASP A 138 11.44 0.60 12.36
C ASP A 138 12.56 -0.14 13.14
N ALA A 139 13.31 -1.03 12.47
CA ALA A 139 14.47 -1.72 13.05
C ALA A 139 15.62 -0.77 13.42
N GLN A 140 15.95 0.19 12.54
CA GLN A 140 17.03 1.14 12.77
C GLN A 140 16.76 2.06 13.97
N TYR A 141 15.49 2.38 14.23
CA TYR A 141 15.12 3.40 15.20
C TYR A 141 14.42 2.87 16.44
N SER A 142 14.44 1.55 16.63
CA SER A 142 13.85 0.86 17.79
C SER A 142 12.40 1.29 18.04
N SER A 143 11.67 1.63 16.99
CA SER A 143 10.25 1.92 17.12
C SER A 143 9.55 0.60 17.44
N HIS A 144 8.54 0.63 18.32
CA HIS A 144 7.70 -0.56 18.49
C HIS A 144 7.01 -0.87 17.16
N VAL A 145 7.49 -1.92 16.49
CA VAL A 145 6.84 -2.51 15.31
C VAL A 145 5.45 -2.92 15.76
N SER A 146 4.46 -2.13 15.35
CA SER A 146 3.05 -2.43 15.52
C SER A 146 2.66 -3.40 14.42
N SER A 147 1.73 -4.29 14.69
CA SER A 147 1.12 -5.10 13.63
C SER A 147 0.53 -4.20 12.54
N LEU A 148 -0.10 -3.09 12.93
CA LEU A 148 -0.73 -2.13 12.02
C LEU A 148 0.27 -1.17 11.35
N LEU A 149 0.36 -1.27 10.04
CA LEU A 149 1.38 -0.61 9.22
C LEU A 149 1.06 0.86 8.94
N VAL A 150 -0.22 1.17 8.69
CA VAL A 150 -0.68 2.51 8.28
C VAL A 150 -1.46 3.17 9.43
N ARG A 151 -0.69 3.70 10.39
CA ARG A 151 -1.19 4.33 11.62
C ARG A 151 -0.75 5.78 11.77
N PRO A 152 -1.48 6.62 12.54
CA PRO A 152 -0.99 7.94 12.94
C PRO A 152 0.36 7.85 13.69
N LEU A 153 1.25 8.83 13.52
CA LEU A 153 2.56 8.90 14.21
C LEU A 153 2.51 9.59 15.59
N VAL A 154 1.33 9.90 16.11
CA VAL A 154 1.19 10.76 17.30
C VAL A 154 1.62 10.03 18.58
N HIS A 155 2.49 10.70 19.35
CA HIS A 155 2.82 10.38 20.75
C HIS A 155 1.54 10.33 21.57
N ALA A 156 1.26 9.18 22.18
CA ALA A 156 0.14 9.02 23.07
C ALA A 156 0.27 10.00 24.25
N ARG A 157 -0.48 11.11 24.20
CA ARG A 157 -0.87 11.86 25.43
C ARG A 157 -1.79 11.02 26.32
N SER A 158 -2.21 9.84 25.86
CA SER A 158 -2.87 8.82 26.66
C SER A 158 -1.85 7.86 27.26
N THR A 159 -2.04 7.53 28.53
CA THR A 159 -1.30 6.49 29.26
C THR A 159 -1.46 5.07 28.66
N HIS A 160 -2.25 4.92 27.60
CA HIS A 160 -2.48 3.67 26.89
C HIS A 160 -2.23 3.85 25.39
N PHE A 161 -1.31 3.07 24.84
CA PHE A 161 -1.13 2.91 23.41
C PHE A 161 -2.35 2.19 22.83
N LYS A 162 -2.97 2.77 21.80
CA LYS A 162 -4.05 2.13 21.05
C LYS A 162 -3.67 2.03 19.58
N GLU A 163 -3.63 0.81 19.07
CA GLU A 163 -3.36 0.54 17.67
C GLU A 163 -4.63 0.85 16.85
N VAL A 164 -4.65 2.01 16.19
CA VAL A 164 -5.78 2.47 15.36
C VAL A 164 -5.34 2.82 13.94
N PRO A 165 -6.15 2.46 12.93
CA PRO A 165 -5.86 2.79 11.54
C PRO A 165 -5.91 4.29 11.32
N LEU A 166 -5.14 4.76 10.35
CA LEU A 166 -5.22 6.15 9.91
C LEU A 166 -6.67 6.48 9.49
N GLY A 167 -7.15 7.67 9.88
CA GLY A 167 -8.49 8.13 9.52
C GLY A 167 -8.65 8.25 8.00
N LYS A 168 -9.87 8.02 7.49
CA LYS A 168 -10.16 8.17 6.04
C LYS A 168 -9.81 9.57 5.54
N THR A 169 -10.24 10.59 6.26
CA THR A 169 -9.96 12.00 5.94
C THR A 169 -8.46 12.25 5.95
N SER A 170 -7.76 11.84 7.01
CA SER A 170 -6.30 11.99 7.09
C SER A 170 -5.56 11.31 5.96
N MET A 171 -6.02 10.14 5.50
CA MET A 171 -5.43 9.45 4.35
C MET A 171 -5.66 10.21 3.04
N GLN A 172 -6.85 10.79 2.86
CA GLN A 172 -7.16 11.65 1.72
C GLN A 172 -6.32 12.95 1.76
N ASP A 173 -6.21 13.61 2.91
CA ASP A 173 -5.41 14.83 3.09
C ASP A 173 -3.92 14.59 2.79
N ARG A 174 -3.42 13.37 3.03
CA ARG A 174 -2.05 12.99 2.68
C ARG A 174 -1.87 12.75 1.19
N LEU A 175 -2.86 12.11 0.55
CA LEU A 175 -2.89 11.96 -0.90
C LEU A 175 -2.90 13.34 -1.58
N ASP A 176 -3.79 14.23 -1.15
CA ASP A 176 -3.94 15.56 -1.75
C ASP A 176 -2.65 16.37 -1.59
N ARG A 177 -2.02 16.34 -0.41
CA ARG A 177 -0.71 16.98 -0.20
C ARG A 177 0.36 16.46 -1.16
N ALA A 178 0.49 15.15 -1.31
CA ALA A 178 1.48 14.57 -2.21
C ALA A 178 1.18 14.88 -3.68
N LEU A 179 -0.10 14.90 -4.10
CA LEU A 179 -0.50 15.30 -5.45
C LEU A 179 -0.25 16.78 -5.73
N ILE A 180 -0.49 17.64 -4.75
CA ILE A 180 -0.18 19.07 -4.83
C ILE A 180 1.33 19.27 -4.97
N ALA A 181 2.13 18.54 -4.19
CA ALA A 181 3.59 18.63 -4.23
C ALA A 181 4.17 18.29 -5.61
N ILE A 182 3.59 17.30 -6.31
CA ILE A 182 3.98 16.96 -7.69
C ILE A 182 3.29 17.82 -8.77
N GLY A 183 2.48 18.81 -8.38
CA GLY A 183 1.77 19.69 -9.31
C GLY A 183 0.68 18.99 -10.13
N GLN A 184 0.11 17.90 -9.62
CA GLN A 184 -0.86 17.06 -10.34
C GLN A 184 -2.17 16.85 -9.57
N HIS A 185 -2.59 17.78 -8.71
CA HIS A 185 -3.87 17.62 -8.03
C HIS A 185 -5.04 18.10 -8.90
N GLU A 186 -5.95 17.19 -9.27
CA GLU A 186 -7.09 17.46 -10.15
C GLU A 186 -8.42 16.99 -9.50
N GLY A 187 -8.45 16.87 -8.18
CA GLY A 187 -9.62 16.40 -7.42
C GLY A 187 -9.73 14.87 -7.36
N GLU A 188 -8.61 14.15 -7.44
CA GLU A 188 -8.59 12.71 -7.18
C GLU A 188 -9.00 12.35 -5.77
N THR A 189 -9.60 11.18 -5.63
CA THR A 189 -9.90 10.59 -4.33
C THR A 189 -9.25 9.23 -4.22
N LEU A 190 -9.21 8.64 -3.03
CA LEU A 190 -8.78 7.24 -2.86
C LEU A 190 -9.52 6.28 -3.81
N HIS A 191 -10.78 6.55 -4.18
CA HIS A 191 -11.53 5.72 -5.14
C HIS A 191 -10.98 5.78 -6.58
N SER A 192 -10.15 6.76 -6.89
CA SER A 192 -9.54 6.94 -8.22
C SER A 192 -8.48 5.89 -8.53
N PHE A 193 -7.83 5.29 -7.52
CA PHE A 193 -6.80 4.26 -7.73
C PHE A 193 -7.36 3.03 -8.44
N ARG A 194 -8.42 2.44 -7.89
CA ARG A 194 -9.04 1.23 -8.48
C ARG A 194 -9.55 1.45 -9.91
N ARG A 195 -10.12 2.62 -10.20
CA ARG A 195 -10.52 2.97 -11.57
C ARG A 195 -9.32 3.11 -12.50
N GLY A 196 -8.25 3.73 -12.00
CA GLY A 196 -7.00 3.87 -12.73
C GLY A 196 -6.34 2.54 -13.05
N GLN A 197 -6.29 1.63 -12.06
CA GLN A 197 -5.78 0.28 -12.24
C GLN A 197 -6.57 -0.47 -13.31
N ALA A 198 -7.91 -0.40 -13.29
CA ALA A 198 -8.72 -1.00 -14.34
C ALA A 198 -8.41 -0.44 -15.73
N VAL A 199 -8.18 0.88 -15.86
CA VAL A 199 -7.76 1.48 -17.14
C VAL A 199 -6.39 0.96 -17.58
N ALA A 200 -5.41 0.89 -16.67
CA ALA A 200 -4.07 0.38 -16.97
C ALA A 200 -4.10 -1.09 -17.41
N HIS A 201 -4.84 -1.95 -16.71
CA HIS A 201 -5.02 -3.35 -17.12
C HIS A 201 -5.68 -3.48 -18.49
N ARG A 202 -6.68 -2.64 -18.79
CA ARG A 202 -7.32 -2.66 -20.10
C ARG A 202 -6.34 -2.27 -21.21
N GLN A 203 -5.49 -1.27 -20.96
CA GLN A 203 -4.44 -0.86 -21.89
C GLN A 203 -3.37 -1.94 -22.09
N ALA A 204 -3.10 -2.74 -21.05
CA ALA A 204 -2.23 -3.90 -21.10
C ALA A 204 -2.87 -5.15 -21.75
N GLY A 205 -4.11 -5.03 -22.26
CA GLY A 205 -4.80 -6.11 -22.97
C GLY A 205 -5.62 -7.06 -22.09
N ALA A 206 -5.92 -6.68 -20.84
CA ALA A 206 -6.79 -7.47 -19.97
C ALA A 206 -8.21 -7.62 -20.55
N SER A 207 -8.82 -8.79 -20.35
CA SER A 207 -10.17 -9.10 -20.80
C SER A 207 -11.22 -8.30 -20.02
N ALA A 208 -12.42 -8.15 -20.60
CA ALA A 208 -13.53 -7.48 -19.93
C ALA A 208 -13.90 -8.14 -18.59
N GLU A 209 -13.79 -9.47 -18.49
CA GLU A 209 -14.02 -10.23 -17.26
C GLU A 209 -13.00 -9.89 -16.18
N GLN A 210 -11.71 -9.79 -16.55
CA GLN A 210 -10.64 -9.36 -15.63
C GLN A 210 -10.90 -7.95 -15.12
N ILE A 211 -11.34 -7.02 -15.99
CA ILE A 211 -11.70 -5.65 -15.59
C ILE A 211 -12.92 -5.62 -14.66
N GLN A 212 -13.96 -6.39 -14.94
CA GLN A 212 -15.15 -6.49 -14.08
C GLN A 212 -14.77 -7.02 -12.69
N HIS A 213 -13.89 -8.01 -12.65
CA HIS A 213 -13.35 -8.57 -11.42
C HIS A 213 -12.57 -7.52 -10.60
N LEU A 214 -11.66 -6.76 -11.23
CA LEU A 214 -10.92 -5.65 -10.59
C LEU A 214 -11.84 -4.59 -9.98
N LEU A 215 -12.90 -4.22 -10.69
CA LEU A 215 -13.85 -3.19 -10.23
C LEU A 215 -14.82 -3.71 -9.15
N MET A 216 -14.77 -5.02 -8.83
CA MET A 216 -15.74 -5.72 -7.99
C MET A 216 -17.18 -5.48 -8.49
N LEU A 217 -17.36 -5.41 -9.81
CA LEU A 217 -18.68 -5.33 -10.40
C LEU A 217 -19.31 -6.71 -10.30
N THR A 218 -20.08 -6.95 -9.23
CA THR A 218 -21.01 -8.07 -9.22
C THR A 218 -22.02 -7.83 -10.33
N SER A 219 -22.07 -8.73 -11.30
CA SER A 219 -23.13 -8.80 -12.31
C SER A 219 -24.45 -9.15 -11.61
N ALA A 220 -25.03 -8.18 -10.90
CA ALA A 220 -26.39 -8.27 -10.41
C ALA A 220 -27.31 -8.12 -11.64
N ARG A 221 -27.73 -9.28 -12.19
CA ARG A 221 -28.75 -9.46 -13.23
C ARG A 221 -28.43 -8.85 -14.61
N LEU A 222 -27.68 -9.62 -15.42
CA LEU A 222 -28.12 -9.91 -16.79
C LEU A 222 -28.74 -11.32 -16.79
N ARG A 223 -29.78 -11.52 -15.98
CA ARG A 223 -30.66 -12.69 -16.16
C ARG A 223 -31.86 -12.17 -16.94
N HIS A 224 -31.87 -12.49 -18.22
CA HIS A 224 -33.03 -12.63 -19.11
C HIS A 224 -34.24 -11.73 -18.83
N THR A 225 -34.42 -10.69 -19.66
CA THR A 225 -35.51 -10.58 -20.66
C THR A 225 -35.26 -9.33 -21.49
#